data_AF-T4VQ59-F1
#
_entry.id   AF-T4VQ59-F1
#
_cell.length_a   1.000
_cell.length_b   1.000
_cell.length_c   1.000
_cell.angle_alpha   90.00
_cell.angle_beta   90.00
_cell.angle_gamma   90.00
#
_symmetry.space_group_name_H-M   'P 1'
#
loop_
_entity.id
_entity.type
_entity.pdbx_description
1 polymer ?
#
loop_
_entity_poly.entity_id
_entity_poly.type
_entity_poly.pdbx_seq_one_letter_code
_entity_poly.pdbx_strand_id
1 'polypeptide(L)'
;MYCKNCGNELKENASICVDCGVSIGKGNKFCKFCGNEVNEDSKFCISCGNELNKPYIPKIKDCTNRKIYCRNCANEMDYESSICTKCGVKRGGGNSYCYACGKETDEKADICVHCGVELKKRFSVANTKGTKSKLMAVILCILFGTMGIHRFYVGDNTEGFILLALTLGGIVTCGITTIISGIWVIVDLIFIIIDKITDENGEPLQW
;
A
#
# COMPACT_ATOMS: atom_id res chain seq x y z
N MET A 1 -2.92 -3.99 -34.60
CA MET A 1 -3.10 -2.53 -34.35
C MET A 1 -2.35 -1.77 -35.41
N TYR A 2 -2.78 -0.57 -35.80
CA TYR A 2 -2.20 0.13 -36.95
C TYR A 2 -1.36 1.34 -36.54
N CYS A 3 -0.36 1.65 -37.35
CA CYS A 3 0.50 2.81 -37.15
C CYS A 3 -0.26 4.10 -37.40
N LYS A 4 -0.29 5.02 -36.43
CA LYS A 4 -0.96 6.33 -36.57
C LYS A 4 -0.28 7.28 -37.56
N ASN A 5 0.92 6.91 -38.05
CA ASN A 5 1.71 7.71 -38.99
C ASN A 5 1.62 7.23 -40.44
N CYS A 6 1.59 5.92 -40.70
CA CYS A 6 1.58 5.36 -42.08
C CYS A 6 0.44 4.38 -42.37
N GLY A 7 -0.39 4.01 -41.40
CA GLY A 7 -1.52 3.10 -41.62
C GLY A 7 -1.17 1.62 -41.66
N ASN A 8 0.11 1.22 -41.69
CA ASN A 8 0.50 -0.20 -41.74
C ASN A 8 0.22 -0.95 -40.43
N GLU A 9 0.00 -2.26 -40.57
CA GLU A 9 -0.25 -3.16 -39.44
C GLU A 9 1.02 -3.35 -38.60
N LEU A 10 0.88 -3.19 -37.29
CA LEU A 10 1.95 -3.34 -36.32
C LEU A 10 1.91 -4.74 -35.70
N LYS A 11 3.10 -5.34 -35.56
CA LYS A 11 3.31 -6.60 -34.84
C LYS A 11 2.96 -6.46 -33.34
N GLU A 12 2.59 -7.57 -32.72
CA GLU A 12 2.32 -7.62 -31.27
C GLU A 12 3.53 -7.10 -30.47
N ASN A 13 3.29 -6.19 -29.52
CA ASN A 13 4.30 -5.57 -28.65
C ASN A 13 5.42 -4.78 -29.37
N ALA A 14 5.22 -4.37 -30.62
CA ALA A 14 6.17 -3.49 -31.28
C ALA A 14 6.31 -2.15 -30.49
N SER A 15 7.52 -1.62 -30.42
CA SER A 15 7.80 -0.28 -29.87
C SER A 15 7.98 0.79 -30.96
N ILE A 16 8.35 0.36 -32.17
CA ILE A 16 8.61 1.19 -33.35
C ILE A 16 7.92 0.52 -34.55
N CYS A 17 7.33 1.33 -35.43
CA CYS A 17 6.77 0.84 -36.69
C CYS A 17 7.91 0.46 -37.66
N VAL A 18 7.91 -0.78 -38.13
CA VAL A 18 8.95 -1.30 -39.05
C VAL A 18 8.88 -0.67 -40.43
N ASP A 19 7.71 -0.18 -40.85
CA ASP A 19 7.50 0.39 -42.18
C ASP A 19 7.85 1.87 -42.29
N CYS A 20 7.62 2.66 -41.23
CA CYS A 20 7.82 4.12 -41.26
C CYS A 20 8.81 4.65 -40.23
N GLY A 21 9.37 3.80 -39.36
CA GLY A 21 10.37 4.18 -38.36
C GLY A 21 9.87 5.02 -37.18
N VAL A 22 8.57 5.37 -37.15
CA VAL A 22 7.99 6.18 -36.07
C VAL A 22 7.63 5.32 -34.86
N SER A 23 7.89 5.85 -33.65
CA SER A 23 7.49 5.21 -32.39
C SER A 23 5.99 5.03 -32.29
N ILE A 24 5.58 3.89 -31.75
CA ILE A 24 4.16 3.54 -31.67
C ILE A 24 3.40 4.52 -30.77
N GLY A 25 2.28 5.02 -31.29
CA GLY A 25 1.44 6.02 -30.63
C GLY A 25 1.66 7.47 -31.11
N LYS A 26 2.75 7.76 -31.84
CA LYS A 26 2.97 9.08 -32.46
C LYS A 26 2.23 9.21 -33.79
N GLY A 27 1.69 10.40 -34.05
CA GLY A 27 0.90 10.74 -35.24
C GLY A 27 -0.62 10.69 -34.99
N ASN A 28 -1.38 11.24 -35.92
CA ASN A 28 -2.86 11.35 -35.91
C ASN A 28 -3.46 11.20 -37.31
N LYS A 29 -2.69 10.78 -38.33
CA LYS A 29 -3.18 10.64 -39.71
C LYS A 29 -3.97 9.36 -39.95
N PHE A 30 -3.70 8.31 -39.18
CA PHE A 30 -4.35 7.01 -39.34
C PHE A 30 -4.95 6.51 -38.03
N CYS A 31 -6.06 5.78 -38.13
CA CYS A 31 -6.72 5.17 -36.99
C CYS A 31 -5.93 3.96 -36.46
N LYS A 32 -5.58 3.97 -35.17
CA LYS A 32 -4.88 2.84 -34.52
C LYS A 32 -5.65 1.51 -34.51
N PHE A 33 -6.96 1.54 -34.74
CA PHE A 33 -7.84 0.37 -34.66
C PHE A 33 -8.15 -0.26 -36.02
N CYS A 34 -8.40 0.54 -37.07
CA CYS A 34 -8.77 0.02 -38.39
C CYS A 34 -7.81 0.39 -39.52
N GLY A 35 -6.81 1.25 -39.29
CA GLY A 35 -5.80 1.60 -40.30
C GLY A 35 -6.21 2.65 -41.31
N ASN A 36 -7.48 3.10 -41.32
CA ASN A 36 -7.94 4.13 -42.27
C ASN A 36 -7.42 5.52 -41.92
N GLU A 37 -7.29 6.36 -42.95
CA GLU A 37 -6.98 7.77 -42.81
C GLU A 37 -8.07 8.47 -41.99
N VAL A 38 -7.61 9.35 -41.10
CA VAL A 38 -8.48 10.15 -40.23
C VAL A 38 -8.05 11.59 -40.30
N ASN A 39 -9.02 12.49 -40.19
CA ASN A 39 -8.74 13.90 -40.12
C ASN A 39 -8.08 14.22 -38.77
N GLU A 40 -7.05 15.06 -38.80
CA GLU A 40 -6.23 15.45 -37.64
C GLU A 40 -7.06 15.97 -36.46
N ASP A 41 -8.20 16.62 -36.74
CA ASP A 41 -9.10 17.22 -35.75
C ASP A 41 -10.28 16.31 -35.33
N SER A 42 -10.40 15.11 -35.93
CA SER A 42 -11.52 14.23 -35.65
C SER A 42 -11.39 13.56 -34.27
N LYS A 43 -12.46 13.64 -33.46
CA LYS A 43 -12.51 12.95 -32.16
C LYS A 43 -12.72 11.45 -32.31
N PHE A 44 -13.45 11.04 -33.36
CA PHE A 44 -13.81 9.66 -33.65
C PHE A 44 -13.43 9.31 -35.08
N CYS A 45 -13.03 8.06 -35.32
CA CYS A 45 -12.79 7.54 -36.65
C CYS A 45 -14.11 7.33 -37.39
N ILE A 46 -14.27 7.98 -38.55
CA ILE A 46 -15.47 7.86 -39.37
C ILE A 46 -15.69 6.44 -39.91
N SER A 47 -14.63 5.65 -40.08
CA SER A 47 -14.74 4.31 -40.65
C SER A 47 -15.03 3.20 -39.63
N CYS A 48 -14.57 3.33 -38.38
CA CYS A 48 -14.71 2.27 -37.37
C CYS A 48 -15.38 2.71 -36.06
N GLY A 49 -15.75 3.99 -35.94
CA GLY A 49 -16.41 4.55 -34.75
C GLY A 49 -15.53 4.71 -33.51
N ASN A 50 -14.27 4.26 -33.54
CA ASN A 50 -13.39 4.34 -32.38
C ASN A 50 -12.87 5.76 -32.12
N GLU A 51 -12.74 6.11 -30.84
CA GLU A 51 -12.17 7.38 -30.39
C GLU A 51 -10.64 7.44 -30.63
N LEU A 52 -10.17 8.52 -31.27
CA LEU A 52 -8.77 8.65 -31.72
C LEU A 52 -7.84 9.15 -30.61
N ASN A 53 -8.35 10.05 -29.76
CA ASN A 53 -7.58 10.74 -28.73
C ASN A 53 -7.64 10.08 -27.35
N LYS A 54 -8.38 8.97 -27.19
CA LYS A 54 -8.37 8.23 -25.93
C LYS A 54 -7.00 7.60 -25.70
N PRO A 55 -6.31 7.86 -24.57
CA PRO A 55 -5.07 7.19 -24.24
C PRO A 55 -5.30 5.68 -24.29
N TYR A 56 -4.38 4.95 -24.94
CA TYR A 56 -4.43 3.50 -24.96
C TYR A 56 -4.06 3.00 -23.56
N ILE A 57 -5.08 2.81 -22.73
CA ILE A 57 -4.98 1.96 -21.55
C ILE A 57 -5.04 0.54 -22.15
N PRO A 58 -3.99 -0.29 -22.02
CA PRO A 58 -4.08 -1.67 -22.47
C PRO A 58 -5.30 -2.26 -21.78
N LYS A 59 -6.30 -2.67 -22.57
CA LYS A 59 -7.38 -3.51 -22.05
C LYS A 59 -6.66 -4.75 -21.55
N ILE A 60 -6.50 -4.87 -20.23
CA ILE A 60 -6.06 -6.10 -19.60
C ILE A 60 -7.05 -7.14 -20.14
N LYS A 61 -6.58 -7.98 -21.07
CA LYS A 61 -7.34 -9.09 -21.63
C LYS A 61 -7.98 -9.82 -20.46
N ASP A 62 -9.31 -9.88 -20.49
CA ASP A 62 -10.22 -10.50 -19.54
C ASP A 62 -9.59 -11.16 -18.29
N CYS A 63 -9.79 -10.51 -17.14
CA CYS A 63 -9.37 -11.00 -15.82
C CYS A 63 -10.14 -12.24 -15.32
N THR A 64 -10.99 -12.87 -16.14
CA THR A 64 -11.81 -14.03 -15.76
C THR A 64 -11.07 -15.36 -15.90
N ASN A 65 -9.85 -15.38 -16.43
CA ASN A 65 -9.04 -16.61 -16.55
C ASN A 65 -7.54 -16.35 -16.41
N ARG A 66 -7.12 -15.68 -15.34
CA ARG A 66 -5.68 -15.57 -15.01
C ARG A 66 -5.29 -16.67 -14.05
N LYS A 67 -4.92 -17.84 -14.58
CA LYS A 67 -4.25 -18.88 -13.78
C LYS A 67 -3.05 -18.26 -13.06
N ILE A 68 -2.99 -18.44 -11.74
CA ILE A 68 -1.85 -18.04 -10.91
C ILE A 68 -1.23 -19.30 -10.32
N TYR A 69 -0.01 -19.18 -9.80
CA TYR A 69 0.69 -20.30 -9.19
C TYR A 69 0.86 -20.06 -7.68
N CYS A 70 0.84 -21.14 -6.91
CA CYS A 70 1.09 -21.09 -5.48
C CYS A 70 2.56 -20.76 -5.19
N ARG A 71 2.82 -19.75 -4.36
CA ARG A 71 4.18 -19.35 -3.97
C ARG A 71 4.88 -20.31 -3.00
N ASN A 72 4.19 -21.36 -2.54
CA ASN A 72 4.71 -22.39 -1.64
C ASN A 72 4.93 -23.75 -2.31
N CYS A 73 4.12 -24.13 -3.29
CA CYS A 73 4.20 -25.47 -3.90
C CYS A 73 4.13 -25.49 -5.43
N ALA A 74 4.21 -24.33 -6.09
CA ALA A 74 4.15 -24.16 -7.55
C ALA A 74 2.88 -24.63 -8.26
N ASN A 75 1.88 -25.18 -7.55
CA ASN A 75 0.67 -25.67 -8.21
C ASN A 75 -0.17 -24.52 -8.79
N GLU A 76 -0.77 -24.76 -9.95
CA GLU A 76 -1.77 -23.88 -10.55
C GLU A 76 -2.96 -23.69 -9.59
N MET A 77 -3.41 -22.45 -9.51
CA MET A 77 -4.55 -22.01 -8.72
C MET A 77 -5.40 -21.05 -9.55
N ASP A 78 -6.68 -21.03 -9.24
CA ASP A 78 -7.61 -20.06 -9.82
C ASP A 78 -7.34 -18.65 -9.28
N TYR A 79 -7.58 -17.62 -10.09
CA TYR A 79 -7.38 -16.23 -9.67
C TYR A 79 -8.29 -15.84 -8.49
N GLU A 80 -9.48 -16.42 -8.36
CA GLU A 80 -10.43 -16.11 -7.28
C GLU A 80 -10.17 -16.96 -6.02
N SER A 81 -9.28 -17.96 -6.11
CA SER A 81 -9.00 -18.85 -4.98
C SER A 81 -8.23 -18.15 -3.86
N SER A 82 -8.77 -18.22 -2.63
CA SER A 82 -8.15 -17.64 -1.43
C SER A 82 -7.12 -18.56 -0.77
N ILE A 83 -7.19 -19.86 -1.04
CA ILE A 83 -6.35 -20.90 -0.45
C ILE A 83 -5.94 -21.88 -1.55
N CYS A 84 -4.68 -22.32 -1.52
CA CYS A 84 -4.19 -23.37 -2.40
C CYS A 84 -4.85 -24.70 -2.02
N THR A 85 -5.62 -25.30 -2.92
CA THR A 85 -6.25 -26.61 -2.71
C THR A 85 -5.25 -27.77 -2.66
N LYS A 86 -3.99 -27.55 -3.07
CA LYS A 86 -2.95 -28.59 -3.09
C LYS A 86 -2.05 -28.61 -1.84
N CYS A 87 -1.65 -27.45 -1.32
CA CYS A 87 -0.78 -27.39 -0.13
C CYS A 87 -1.39 -26.68 1.08
N GLY A 88 -2.61 -26.16 0.98
CA GLY A 88 -3.33 -25.54 2.10
C GLY A 88 -2.88 -24.14 2.49
N VAL A 89 -1.82 -23.58 1.87
CA VAL A 89 -1.40 -22.20 2.18
C VAL A 89 -2.35 -21.18 1.57
N LYS A 90 -2.51 -20.04 2.25
CA LYS A 90 -3.27 -18.90 1.73
C LYS A 90 -2.59 -18.32 0.48
N ARG A 91 -3.38 -17.70 -0.40
CA ARG A 91 -2.88 -17.00 -1.59
C ARG A 91 -1.81 -15.98 -1.19
N GLY A 92 -0.67 -16.01 -1.87
CA GLY A 92 0.48 -15.15 -1.56
C GLY A 92 1.35 -15.62 -0.38
N GLY A 93 0.98 -16.72 0.30
CA GLY A 93 1.80 -17.37 1.32
C GLY A 93 3.00 -18.08 0.70
N GLY A 94 4.17 -17.96 1.34
CA GLY A 94 5.46 -18.44 0.83
C GLY A 94 6.21 -17.42 -0.01
N ASN A 95 7.43 -17.77 -0.39
CA ASN A 95 8.34 -16.98 -1.24
C ASN A 95 9.21 -17.85 -2.16
N SER A 96 9.04 -19.17 -2.13
CA SER A 96 9.88 -20.12 -2.87
C SER A 96 9.52 -20.21 -4.35
N TYR A 97 8.33 -19.75 -4.76
CA TYR A 97 7.90 -19.78 -6.16
C TYR A 97 7.23 -18.48 -6.61
N CYS A 98 7.30 -18.25 -7.92
CA CYS A 98 6.67 -17.13 -8.61
C CYS A 98 5.17 -17.36 -8.80
N TYR A 99 4.34 -16.38 -8.42
CA TYR A 99 2.88 -16.49 -8.58
C TYR A 99 2.41 -16.38 -10.04
N ALA A 100 3.25 -15.89 -10.96
CA ALA A 100 2.88 -15.68 -12.36
C ALA A 100 3.35 -16.81 -13.28
N CYS A 101 4.52 -17.41 -13.01
CA CYS A 101 5.10 -18.44 -13.88
C CYS A 101 5.36 -19.79 -13.18
N GLY A 102 5.17 -19.90 -11.87
CA GLY A 102 5.32 -21.16 -11.11
C GLY A 102 6.76 -21.62 -10.90
N LYS A 103 7.76 -20.92 -11.44
CA LYS A 103 9.17 -21.27 -11.24
C LYS A 103 9.66 -20.90 -9.84
N GLU A 104 10.68 -21.63 -9.40
CA GLU A 104 11.39 -21.36 -8.16
C GLU A 104 11.96 -19.95 -8.15
N THR A 105 11.90 -19.32 -6.99
CA THR A 105 12.37 -17.96 -6.73
C THR A 105 13.16 -17.96 -5.44
N ASP A 106 14.22 -17.16 -5.40
CA ASP A 106 14.97 -16.93 -4.17
C ASP A 106 14.05 -16.31 -3.09
N GLU A 107 14.28 -16.65 -1.83
CA GLU A 107 13.48 -16.17 -0.71
C GLU A 107 13.45 -14.65 -0.60
N LYS A 108 14.51 -13.97 -1.08
CA LYS A 108 14.69 -12.51 -1.07
C LYS A 108 14.52 -11.89 -2.46
N ALA A 109 14.02 -12.62 -3.44
CA ALA A 109 13.81 -12.08 -4.78
C ALA A 109 12.66 -11.04 -4.81
N ASP A 110 12.98 -9.80 -5.15
CA ASP A 110 12.00 -8.75 -5.42
C ASP A 110 11.35 -8.88 -6.80
N ILE A 111 12.07 -9.48 -7.75
CA ILE A 111 11.64 -9.67 -9.14
C ILE A 111 11.97 -11.10 -9.56
N CYS A 112 11.04 -11.75 -10.25
CA CYS A 112 11.26 -13.07 -10.81
C CYS A 112 12.23 -12.99 -12.00
N VAL A 113 13.40 -13.63 -11.87
CA VAL A 113 14.41 -13.69 -12.94
C VAL A 113 13.94 -14.46 -14.19
N HIS A 114 12.84 -15.20 -14.10
CA HIS A 114 12.33 -16.00 -15.22
C HIS A 114 11.24 -15.33 -16.04
N CYS A 115 10.37 -14.52 -15.42
CA CYS A 115 9.26 -13.89 -16.13
C CYS A 115 9.17 -12.37 -15.92
N GLY A 116 10.07 -11.78 -15.13
CA GLY A 116 10.14 -10.33 -14.90
C GLY A 116 9.01 -9.77 -14.04
N VAL A 117 8.17 -10.61 -13.43
CA VAL A 117 7.10 -10.14 -12.54
C VAL A 117 7.68 -9.72 -11.20
N GLU A 118 7.19 -8.62 -10.63
CA GLU A 118 7.55 -8.21 -9.28
C GLU A 118 6.97 -9.19 -8.25
N LEU A 119 7.83 -9.79 -7.45
CA LEU A 119 7.49 -10.77 -6.42
C LEU A 119 7.26 -10.13 -5.05
N LYS A 120 7.38 -8.80 -4.96
CA LYS A 120 7.31 -8.02 -3.72
C LYS A 120 6.23 -8.55 -2.78
N LYS A 121 6.66 -9.14 -1.67
CA LYS A 121 5.90 -9.04 -0.44
C LYS A 121 5.94 -7.56 -0.07
N ARG A 122 4.85 -6.82 -0.32
CA ARG A 122 4.67 -5.51 0.34
C ARG A 122 4.47 -5.77 1.82
N PHE A 123 5.56 -6.08 2.52
CA PHE A 123 5.64 -6.06 3.97
C PHE A 123 7.10 -6.01 4.40
N SER A 124 7.79 -4.94 4.00
CA SER A 124 8.44 -4.12 5.04
C SER A 124 7.38 -3.16 5.57
N VAL A 125 6.34 -3.70 6.18
CA VAL A 125 5.84 -2.99 7.36
C VAL A 125 7.01 -3.09 8.30
N ALA A 126 7.52 -1.91 8.66
CA ALA A 126 8.32 -1.76 9.85
C ALA A 126 7.71 -2.69 10.88
N ASN A 127 8.54 -3.56 11.42
CA ASN A 127 8.16 -4.52 12.44
C ASN A 127 7.81 -3.72 13.70
N THR A 128 6.74 -2.93 13.68
CA THR A 128 6.24 -2.28 14.88
C THR A 128 5.33 -3.29 15.53
N LYS A 129 6.01 -4.20 16.23
CA LYS A 129 5.50 -4.63 17.52
C LYS A 129 5.14 -3.35 18.30
N GLY A 130 3.88 -2.92 18.15
CA GLY A 130 3.31 -1.78 18.87
C GLY A 130 3.71 -0.39 18.36
N THR A 131 3.31 0.02 17.14
CA THR A 131 3.16 1.47 16.91
C THR A 131 2.02 1.93 17.81
N LYS A 132 2.34 2.54 18.95
CA LYS A 132 1.33 3.15 19.81
C LYS A 132 0.83 4.42 19.14
N SER A 133 -0.48 4.54 19.01
CA SER A 133 -1.11 5.66 18.31
C SER A 133 -1.09 6.90 19.20
N LYS A 134 -0.52 7.98 18.67
CA LYS A 134 -0.50 9.31 19.31
C LYS A 134 -1.92 9.79 19.61
N LEU A 135 -2.87 9.51 18.71
CA LEU A 135 -4.29 9.81 18.92
C LEU A 135 -4.85 9.12 20.18
N MET A 136 -4.49 7.85 20.41
CA MET A 136 -4.92 7.12 21.60
C MET A 136 -4.29 7.69 22.86
N ALA A 137 -3.00 8.05 22.83
CA ALA A 137 -2.34 8.71 23.95
C ALA A 137 -3.01 10.05 24.32
N VAL A 138 -3.37 10.87 23.33
CA VAL A 138 -4.08 12.15 23.55
C VAL A 138 -5.48 11.91 24.12
N ILE A 139 -6.24 10.97 23.57
CA ILE A 139 -7.59 10.66 24.06
C ILE A 139 -7.55 10.13 25.50
N LEU A 140 -6.61 9.24 25.81
CA LEU A 140 -6.40 8.74 27.17
C LEU A 140 -5.95 9.84 28.13
N CYS A 141 -5.15 10.80 27.66
CA CYS A 141 -4.73 11.95 28.47
C CYS A 141 -5.90 12.88 28.78
N ILE A 142 -6.83 13.10 27.85
CA ILE A 142 -8.00 13.96 28.07
C ILE A 142 -9.04 13.28 28.96
N LEU A 143 -9.32 12.00 28.73
CA LEU A 143 -10.38 11.27 29.45
C LEU A 143 -9.92 10.70 30.80
N PHE A 144 -8.66 10.29 30.90
CA PHE A 144 -8.09 9.61 32.08
C PHE A 144 -6.80 10.29 32.56
N GLY A 145 -6.60 11.57 32.24
CA GLY A 145 -5.40 12.34 32.60
C GLY A 145 -5.12 12.33 34.09
N THR A 146 -6.12 12.61 34.92
CA THR A 146 -5.99 12.59 36.38
C THR A 146 -5.75 11.20 36.95
N MET A 147 -6.08 10.13 36.22
CA MET A 147 -5.79 8.75 36.64
C MET A 147 -4.39 8.26 36.20
N GLY A 148 -3.71 9.00 35.32
CA GLY A 148 -2.35 8.68 34.84
C GLY A 148 -2.23 7.51 33.86
N ILE A 149 -3.35 7.05 33.30
CA ILE A 149 -3.40 5.86 32.40
C ILE A 149 -2.63 6.10 31.08
N HIS A 150 -2.55 7.35 30.62
CA HIS A 150 -1.82 7.71 29.41
C HIS A 150 -0.30 7.44 29.51
N ARG A 151 0.30 7.51 30.71
CA ARG A 151 1.73 7.17 30.92
C ARG A 151 1.98 5.66 30.89
N PHE A 152 1.05 4.87 31.43
CA PHE A 152 1.07 3.41 31.25
C PHE A 152 0.90 2.99 29.80
N TYR A 153 0.12 3.74 29.02
CA TYR A 153 0.02 3.50 27.58
C TYR A 153 1.35 3.74 26.88
N VAL A 154 2.03 4.86 27.15
CA VAL A 154 3.36 5.15 26.59
C VAL A 154 4.43 4.16 27.06
N GLY A 155 4.30 3.57 28.26
CA GLY A 155 5.24 2.58 28.80
C GLY A 155 6.14 3.10 29.93
N ASP A 156 6.00 4.37 30.29
CA ASP A 156 6.65 4.97 31.46
C ASP A 156 5.86 4.64 32.74
N ASN A 157 6.00 3.39 33.19
CA ASN A 157 5.27 2.86 34.35
C ASN A 157 5.59 3.61 35.66
N THR A 158 6.82 4.12 35.81
CA THR A 158 7.26 4.83 37.03
C THR A 158 6.48 6.13 37.24
N GLU A 159 6.34 6.94 36.18
CA GLU A 159 5.58 8.19 36.24
C GLU A 159 4.08 7.92 36.38
N GLY A 160 3.58 6.88 35.71
CA GLY A 160 2.20 6.41 35.87
C GLY A 160 1.85 6.03 37.31
N PHE A 161 2.71 5.29 38.00
CA PHE A 161 2.50 4.92 39.41
C PHE A 161 2.56 6.13 40.35
N ILE A 162 3.47 7.08 40.11
CA ILE A 162 3.56 8.32 40.90
C ILE A 162 2.28 9.12 40.76
N LEU A 163 1.78 9.29 39.54
CA LEU A 163 0.57 10.04 39.27
C LEU A 163 -0.67 9.36 39.87
N LEU A 164 -0.76 8.03 39.79
CA LEU A 164 -1.82 7.25 40.42
C LEU A 164 -1.80 7.36 41.95
N ALA A 165 -0.63 7.31 42.57
CA ALA A 165 -0.46 7.51 44.01
C ALA A 165 -0.84 8.94 44.43
N LEU A 166 -0.53 9.95 43.62
CA LEU A 166 -0.89 11.35 43.87
C LEU A 166 -2.41 11.56 43.83
N THR A 167 -3.09 10.90 42.90
CA THR A 167 -4.55 10.94 42.75
C THR A 167 -5.25 10.25 43.91
N LEU A 168 -4.75 9.10 44.38
CA LEU A 168 -5.24 8.45 45.59
C LEU A 168 -4.98 9.30 46.84
N GLY A 169 -3.78 9.90 46.95
CA GLY A 169 -3.44 10.83 48.03
C GLY A 169 -4.35 12.06 48.06
N GLY A 170 -4.71 12.60 46.89
CA GLY A 170 -5.61 13.75 46.77
C GLY A 170 -7.05 13.49 47.20
N ILE A 171 -7.52 12.26 47.01
CA ILE A 171 -8.83 11.83 47.54
C ILE A 171 -8.79 11.80 49.07
N VAL A 172 -7.67 11.36 49.67
CA VAL A 172 -7.49 11.29 51.13
C VAL A 172 -7.29 12.67 51.75
N THR A 173 -6.58 13.59 51.09
CA THR A 173 -6.24 14.93 51.62
C THR A 173 -7.21 16.03 51.17
N CYS A 174 -8.48 15.70 50.89
CA CYS A 174 -9.52 16.65 50.49
C CYS A 174 -9.10 17.59 49.32
N GLY A 175 -8.48 17.06 48.28
CA GLY A 175 -8.35 17.76 46.99
C GLY A 175 -7.26 18.84 46.90
N ILE A 176 -6.39 19.00 47.90
CA ILE A 176 -5.30 19.99 47.79
C ILE A 176 -4.29 19.58 46.70
N THR A 177 -4.00 18.28 46.55
CA THR A 177 -3.05 17.78 45.54
C THR A 177 -3.64 17.66 44.14
N THR A 178 -4.97 17.77 43.97
CA THR A 178 -5.60 17.64 42.64
C THR A 178 -5.31 18.85 41.76
N ILE A 179 -5.10 20.03 42.35
CA ILE A 179 -4.69 21.25 41.64
C ILE A 179 -3.30 21.07 41.02
N ILE A 180 -2.37 20.46 41.77
CA ILE A 180 -1.00 20.18 41.31
C ILE A 180 -1.04 19.13 40.19
N SER A 181 -1.82 18.06 40.34
CA SER A 181 -1.98 17.04 39.29
C SER A 181 -2.63 17.58 38.02
N GLY A 182 -3.54 18.55 38.14
CA GLY A 182 -4.19 19.18 36.98
C GLY A 182 -3.20 19.95 36.11
N ILE A 183 -2.28 20.69 36.73
CA ILE A 183 -1.21 21.40 36.01
C ILE A 183 -0.27 20.40 35.33
N TRP A 184 0.06 19.30 36.01
CA TRP A 184 0.92 18.25 35.48
C TRP A 184 0.35 17.62 34.19
N VAL A 185 -0.94 17.24 34.19
CA VAL A 185 -1.60 16.63 33.03
C VAL A 185 -1.59 17.54 31.79
N ILE A 186 -1.69 18.86 31.98
CA ILE A 186 -1.63 19.83 30.88
C ILE A 186 -0.23 19.86 30.26
N VAL A 187 0.82 19.79 31.09
CA VAL A 187 2.22 19.74 30.62
C VAL A 187 2.49 18.44 29.84
N ASP A 188 2.00 17.31 30.33
CA ASP A 188 2.12 16.03 29.62
C ASP A 188 1.37 16.02 28.29
N LEU A 189 0.17 16.60 28.23
CA LEU A 189 -0.59 16.75 26.98
C LEU A 189 0.21 17.53 25.92
N ILE A 190 0.88 18.62 26.33
CA ILE A 190 1.74 19.41 25.45
C ILE A 190 2.93 18.58 24.97
N PHE A 191 3.58 17.81 25.86
CA PHE A 191 4.71 16.96 25.47
C PHE A 191 4.35 15.79 24.55
N ILE A 192 3.15 15.22 24.70
CA ILE A 192 2.61 14.20 23.76
C ILE A 192 2.47 14.83 22.36
N ILE A 193 1.92 16.04 22.27
CA ILE A 193 1.72 16.72 20.98
C ILE A 193 3.07 17.09 20.33
N ILE A 194 4.08 17.45 21.11
CA ILE A 194 5.41 17.86 20.63
C ILE A 194 6.31 16.65 20.27
N ASP A 195 5.85 15.40 20.43
CA ASP A 195 6.64 14.18 20.21
C ASP A 195 7.91 14.12 21.07
N LYS A 196 7.89 14.79 22.23
CA LYS A 196 8.98 14.74 23.21
C LYS A 196 9.00 13.45 24.01
N ILE A 197 7.87 12.75 24.05
CA ILE A 197 7.69 11.48 24.74
C ILE A 197 7.93 10.36 23.74
N THR A 198 8.83 9.45 24.11
CA THR A 198 9.19 8.27 23.31
C THR A 198 8.61 7.03 23.98
N ASP A 199 8.25 6.03 23.18
CA ASP A 199 7.81 4.72 23.66
C ASP A 199 8.99 3.95 24.26
N GLU A 200 8.74 2.78 24.88
CA GLU A 200 9.74 1.88 25.48
C GLU A 200 10.87 1.50 24.50
N ASN A 201 10.61 1.62 23.19
CA ASN A 201 11.55 1.34 22.11
C ASN A 201 12.36 2.56 21.64
N GLY A 202 12.16 3.73 22.25
CA GLY A 202 12.82 4.99 21.85
C GLY A 202 12.27 5.64 20.58
N GLU A 203 11.13 5.15 20.07
CA GLU A 203 10.48 5.65 18.86
C GLU A 203 9.42 6.72 19.21
N PRO A 204 9.24 7.77 18.40
CA PRO A 204 8.17 8.75 18.57
C PRO A 204 6.80 8.16 18.21
N LEU A 205 5.76 8.61 18.90
CA LEU A 205 4.38 8.18 18.65
C LEU A 205 3.91 8.59 17.24
N GLN A 206 3.12 7.72 16.61
CA GLN A 206 2.66 7.91 15.23
C GLN A 206 1.21 8.42 15.22
N TRP A 207 0.86 9.33 14.29
CA TRP A 207 -0.52 9.82 14.10
C TRP A 207 -1.45 8.75 13.52
#